data_AF-A0A1F8RYT9-F1
#
_entry.id   AF-A0A1F8RYT9-F1
#
_cell.length_a   1.000
_cell.length_b   1.000
_cell.length_c   1.000
_cell.angle_alpha   90.00
_cell.angle_beta   90.00
_cell.angle_gamma   90.00
#
_symmetry.space_group_name_H-M   'P 1'
#
loop_
_entity.id
_entity.type
_entity.pdbx_description
1 polymer ?
#
loop_
_entity_poly.entity_id
_entity_poly.type
_entity_poly.pdbx_seq_one_letter_code
_entity_poly.pdbx_strand_id
1 'polypeptide(L)'
;MQFDLGFTGFGILVAISLAFGVAAQLVVSGGNRWMWIVAAVGWFVGGLVASELIWGKMTEGELQPIIDGLALDESLLGGLIVGIAAVVVARLMTGRATHGPRPV
;
A
#
# COMPACT_ATOMS: atom_id res chain seq x y z
N MET A 1 15.20 3.98 16.85
CA MET A 1 14.08 4.65 16.17
C MET A 1 12.87 4.39 17.04
N GLN A 2 12.30 5.45 17.60
CA GLN A 2 11.08 5.35 18.39
C GLN A 2 9.93 5.46 17.39
N PHE A 3 9.09 4.42 17.30
CA PHE A 3 7.86 4.50 16.52
C PHE A 3 6.95 5.49 17.24
N ASP A 4 6.72 6.64 16.62
CA ASP A 4 5.86 7.69 17.18
C ASP A 4 4.43 7.63 16.63
N LEU A 5 4.14 6.59 15.83
CA LEU A 5 2.82 6.34 15.26
C LEU A 5 1.80 6.00 16.35
N GLY A 6 0.92 6.96 16.64
CA GLY A 6 -0.19 6.75 17.55
C GLY A 6 -1.32 5.93 16.91
N PHE A 7 -2.23 5.47 17.77
CA PHE A 7 -3.34 4.60 17.38
C PHE A 7 -4.26 5.24 16.33
N THR A 8 -4.36 6.56 16.31
CA THR A 8 -5.22 7.28 15.36
C THR A 8 -4.59 7.29 13.97
N GLY A 9 -3.30 7.60 13.88
CA GLY A 9 -2.54 7.56 12.62
C GLY A 9 -2.54 6.15 12.02
N PHE A 10 -2.34 5.14 12.87
CA PHE A 10 -2.47 3.74 12.45
C PHE A 10 -3.86 3.40 11.88
N GLY A 11 -4.93 3.84 12.55
CA GLY A 11 -6.30 3.61 12.10
C GLY A 11 -6.60 4.25 10.74
N ILE A 12 -6.12 5.49 10.53
CA ILE A 12 -6.26 6.19 9.24
C ILE A 12 -5.54 5.43 8.13
N LEU A 13 -4.30 5.00 8.39
CA LEU A 13 -3.51 4.25 7.41
C LEU A 13 -4.21 2.94 7.01
N VAL A 14 -4.75 2.20 7.98
CA VAL A 14 -5.55 0.99 7.70
C VAL A 14 -6.76 1.31 6.84
N ALA A 15 -7.52 2.35 7.18
CA ALA A 15 -8.73 2.73 6.45
C ALA A 15 -8.43 3.09 4.98
N ILE A 16 -7.41 3.91 4.74
CA ILE A 16 -6.98 4.29 3.39
C ILE A 16 -6.48 3.07 2.61
N SER A 17 -5.70 2.19 3.25
CA SER A 17 -5.19 0.98 2.62
C SER A 17 -6.30 0.06 2.16
N LEU A 18 -7.35 -0.12 2.99
CA LEU A 18 -8.52 -0.91 2.64
C LEU A 18 -9.32 -0.27 1.49
N ALA A 19 -9.53 1.04 1.54
CA ALA A 19 -10.21 1.78 0.47
C ALA A 19 -9.48 1.62 -0.87
N PHE A 20 -8.15 1.73 -0.86
CA PHE A 20 -7.33 1.48 -2.04
C PHE A 20 -7.45 0.03 -2.52
N GLY A 21 -7.41 -0.95 -1.62
CA GLY A 21 -7.56 -2.36 -1.97
C GLY A 21 -8.88 -2.64 -2.69
N VAL A 22 -9.98 -2.06 -2.20
CA VAL A 22 -11.30 -2.15 -2.86
C VAL A 22 -11.28 -1.46 -4.23
N ALA A 23 -10.72 -0.25 -4.33
CA ALA A 23 -10.61 0.46 -5.60
C ALA A 23 -9.79 -0.33 -6.62
N ALA A 24 -8.66 -0.92 -6.22
CA ALA A 24 -7.80 -1.74 -7.06
C ALA A 24 -8.54 -2.99 -7.57
N GLN A 25 -9.38 -3.62 -6.74
CA GLN A 25 -10.21 -4.76 -7.15
C GLN A 25 -11.24 -4.39 -8.23
N LEU A 26 -11.84 -3.21 -8.11
CA LEU A 26 -12.82 -2.71 -9.07
C LEU A 26 -12.15 -2.33 -10.40
N VAL A 27 -10.99 -1.66 -10.34
CA VAL A 27 -10.22 -1.27 -11.54
C VAL A 27 -9.68 -2.49 -12.27
N VAL A 28 -9.15 -3.48 -11.54
CA VAL A 28 -8.64 -4.73 -12.13
C VAL A 28 -9.75 -5.78 -12.28
N SER A 29 -10.91 -5.35 -12.79
CA SER A 29 -12.02 -6.25 -13.10
C SER A 29 -11.55 -7.40 -14.02
N GLY A 30 -11.83 -8.65 -13.60
CA GLY A 30 -11.29 -9.87 -14.25
C GLY A 30 -9.99 -10.42 -13.65
N GLY A 31 -9.58 -9.93 -12.48
CA GLY A 31 -8.46 -10.45 -11.67
C GLY A 31 -8.87 -11.47 -10.60
N ASN A 32 -7.87 -12.17 -10.04
CA ASN A 32 -8.05 -13.11 -8.93
C ASN A 32 -8.68 -12.40 -7.72
N ARG A 33 -9.63 -13.05 -7.00
CA ARG A 33 -10.36 -12.49 -5.85
C ARG A 33 -9.50 -12.02 -4.68
N TRP A 34 -8.19 -12.32 -4.72
CA TRP A 34 -7.21 -11.96 -3.71
C TRP A 34 -6.49 -10.63 -4.00
N MET A 35 -6.72 -10.02 -5.17
CA MET A 35 -6.01 -8.81 -5.58
C MET A 35 -6.26 -7.60 -4.67
N TRP A 36 -7.46 -7.48 -4.10
CA TRP A 36 -7.76 -6.44 -3.11
C TRP A 36 -6.90 -6.55 -1.85
N ILE A 37 -6.60 -7.77 -1.38
CA ILE A 37 -5.76 -8.00 -0.19
C ILE A 37 -4.32 -7.63 -0.50
N VAL A 38 -3.80 -8.07 -1.66
CA VAL A 38 -2.43 -7.74 -2.07
C VAL A 38 -2.26 -6.23 -2.22
N ALA A 39 -3.25 -5.56 -2.82
CA ALA A 39 -3.27 -4.11 -2.95
C ALA A 39 -3.30 -3.39 -1.59
N ALA A 40 -4.19 -3.81 -0.68
CA ALA A 40 -4.31 -3.22 0.64
C ALA A 40 -3.04 -3.42 1.49
N VAL A 41 -2.47 -4.63 1.47
CA VAL A 41 -1.23 -4.93 2.22
C VAL A 41 -0.03 -4.18 1.62
N GLY A 42 0.09 -4.16 0.29
CA GLY A 42 1.15 -3.40 -0.38
C GLY A 42 1.08 -1.91 -0.05
N TRP A 43 -0.12 -1.34 -0.07
CA TRP A 43 -0.34 0.05 0.32
C TRP A 43 0.04 0.30 1.79
N PHE A 44 -0.45 -0.55 2.69
CA PHE A 44 -0.21 -0.41 4.12
C PHE A 44 1.28 -0.47 4.46
N VAL A 45 2.00 -1.44 3.90
CA VAL A 45 3.45 -1.61 4.12
C VAL A 45 4.22 -0.46 3.50
N GLY A 46 3.89 -0.05 2.28
CA GLY A 46 4.54 1.09 1.63
C GLY A 46 4.36 2.39 2.40
N GLY A 47 3.15 2.62 2.93
CA GLY A 47 2.86 3.81 3.72
C GLY A 47 3.57 3.81 5.06
N LEU A 48 3.63 2.67 5.77
CA LEU A 48 4.42 2.53 6.99
C LEU A 48 5.91 2.78 6.75
N VAL A 49 6.47 2.18 5.71
CA VAL A 49 7.91 2.33 5.41
C VAL A 49 8.24 3.76 5.01
N ALA A 50 7.41 4.40 4.19
CA ALA A 50 7.63 5.79 3.83
C ALA A 50 7.52 6.72 5.04
N SER A 51 6.47 6.57 5.85
CA SER A 51 6.25 7.38 7.06
C SER A 51 7.37 7.23 8.08
N GLU A 52 7.82 6.00 8.36
CA GLU A 52 8.69 5.73 9.53
C GLU A 52 10.16 5.56 9.16
N LEU A 53 10.45 4.84 8.07
CA LEU A 53 11.81 4.42 7.74
C LEU A 53 12.53 5.39 6.83
N ILE A 54 11.82 5.98 5.87
CA ILE A 54 12.44 6.85 4.87
C ILE A 54 12.31 8.32 5.29
N TRP A 55 11.10 8.77 5.65
CA TRP A 55 10.85 10.17 6.01
C TRP A 55 10.74 10.45 7.50
N GLY A 56 10.57 9.43 8.36
CA GLY A 56 10.45 9.61 9.81
C GLY A 56 11.62 10.37 10.47
N LYS A 57 12.80 10.38 9.84
CA LYS A 57 13.96 11.19 10.28
C LYS A 57 14.04 12.59 9.66
N MET A 58 13.34 12.84 8.55
CA MET A 58 13.28 14.13 7.85
C MET A 58 12.12 14.99 8.38
N THR A 59 11.05 14.37 8.91
CA THR A 59 9.87 15.03 9.48
C THR A 59 10.10 15.81 10.77
N GLU A 60 11.25 15.67 11.44
CA GLU A 60 11.57 16.47 12.64
C GLU A 60 11.76 17.98 12.33
N GLY A 61 11.98 18.36 11.06
CA GLY A 61 12.30 19.73 10.65
C GLY A 61 11.27 20.44 9.77
N GLU A 62 10.27 19.76 9.21
CA GLU A 62 9.39 20.32 8.18
C GLU A 62 7.91 20.25 8.57
N LEU A 63 7.20 21.36 8.31
CA LEU A 63 5.75 21.58 8.50
C LEU A 63 4.88 20.71 7.56
N GLN A 64 5.08 19.39 7.57
CA GLN A 64 4.25 18.46 6.84
C GLN A 64 3.04 18.05 7.70
N PRO A 65 1.88 17.70 7.10
CA PRO A 65 0.70 17.32 7.85
C PRO A 65 0.92 15.99 8.58
N ILE A 66 1.38 16.08 9.83
CA ILE A 66 1.57 14.96 10.73
C ILE A 66 0.29 14.78 11.55
N ILE A 67 -0.31 13.58 11.47
CA ILE A 67 -1.45 13.19 12.30
C ILE A 67 -1.01 12.06 13.23
N ASP A 68 -0.84 12.37 14.52
CA ASP A 68 -0.53 11.36 15.54
C ASP A 68 0.72 10.53 15.17
N GLY A 69 1.79 11.22 14.76
CA GLY A 69 3.04 10.63 14.30
C GLY A 69 3.05 10.10 12.85
N LEU A 70 1.89 10.00 12.20
CA LEU A 70 1.80 9.61 10.79
C LEU A 70 2.14 10.79 9.89
N ALA A 71 3.19 10.65 9.08
CA ALA A 71 3.52 11.55 7.99
C ALA A 71 2.57 11.24 6.81
N LEU A 72 1.43 11.96 6.76
CA LEU A 72 0.27 11.52 5.99
C LEU A 72 0.55 11.53 4.48
N ASP A 73 1.18 12.58 3.97
CA ASP A 73 1.53 12.75 2.57
C ASP A 73 2.58 11.74 2.10
N GLU A 74 3.61 11.45 2.88
CA GLU A 74 4.61 10.44 2.54
C GLU A 74 4.04 9.03 2.67
N SER A 75 3.17 8.79 3.64
CA SER A 75 2.48 7.49 3.77
C SER A 75 1.56 7.22 2.58
N LEU A 76 0.87 8.24 2.07
CA LEU A 76 0.07 8.17 0.85
C LEU A 76 0.94 7.89 -0.37
N LEU A 77 2.07 8.59 -0.50
CA LEU A 77 2.99 8.42 -1.63
C LEU A 77 3.65 7.02 -1.63
N GLY A 78 4.18 6.60 -0.48
CA GLY A 78 4.80 5.30 -0.30
C GLY A 78 3.80 4.16 -0.48
N GLY A 79 2.61 4.31 0.09
CA GLY A 79 1.52 3.35 -0.07
C GLY A 79 1.08 3.22 -1.52
N LEU A 80 0.95 4.33 -2.26
CA LEU A 80 0.62 4.31 -3.68
C LEU A 80 1.67 3.57 -4.51
N ILE A 81 2.95 3.88 -4.33
CA ILE A 81 4.04 3.27 -5.10
C ILE A 81 4.09 1.76 -4.85
N VAL A 82 4.12 1.33 -3.58
CA VAL A 82 4.22 -0.09 -3.23
C VAL A 82 2.93 -0.84 -3.53
N GLY A 83 1.77 -0.22 -3.29
CA GLY A 83 0.45 -0.78 -3.59
C GLY A 83 0.28 -1.06 -5.09
N ILE A 84 0.63 -0.10 -5.96
CA ILE A 84 0.60 -0.31 -7.42
C ILE A 84 1.58 -1.42 -7.82
N ALA A 85 2.82 -1.38 -7.34
CA ALA A 85 3.82 -2.40 -7.65
C ALA A 85 3.34 -3.81 -7.26
N ALA A 86 2.77 -3.96 -6.07
CA ALA A 86 2.21 -5.22 -5.59
C ALA A 86 1.07 -5.74 -6.49
N VAL A 87 0.16 -4.85 -6.91
CA VAL A 87 -0.93 -5.19 -7.84
C VAL A 87 -0.40 -5.63 -9.20
N VAL A 88 0.58 -4.91 -9.76
CA VAL A 88 1.20 -5.24 -11.04
C VAL A 88 1.88 -6.61 -10.97
N VAL A 89 2.69 -6.86 -9.94
CA VAL A 89 3.37 -8.15 -9.73
C VAL A 89 2.36 -9.29 -9.59
N ALA A 90 1.33 -9.12 -8.76
CA ALA A 90 0.28 -10.12 -8.58
C ALA A 90 -0.48 -10.41 -9.88
N ARG A 91 -0.75 -9.37 -10.69
CA ARG A 91 -1.40 -9.54 -12.00
C ARG A 91 -0.52 -10.31 -12.98
N LEU A 92 0.78 -10.00 -13.03
CA LEU A 92 1.73 -10.69 -13.89
C LEU A 92 1.88 -12.17 -13.49
N MET A 93 1.94 -12.47 -12.19
CA MET A 93 2.02 -13.85 -11.71
C MET A 93 0.74 -14.65 -12.00
N THR A 94 -0.43 -14.05 -11.81
CA THR A 94 -1.71 -14.72 -12.07
C THR A 94 -2.01 -14.90 -13.56
N GLY A 95 -1.64 -13.94 -14.42
CA GLY A 95 -1.80 -14.05 -15.87
C GLY A 95 -0.91 -15.12 -16.53
N ARG A 96 0.23 -15.45 -15.91
CA ARG A 96 1.10 -16.56 -16.33
C ARG A 96 0.53 -17.93 -15.97
N ALA A 97 -0.22 -18.03 -14.87
CA ALA A 97 -0.81 -19.30 -14.42
C ALA A 97 -1.93 -19.81 -15.34
N THR A 98 -2.63 -18.94 -16.07
CA THR A 98 -3.69 -19.32 -17.01
C THR A 98 -3.20 -19.72 -18.41
N HIS A 99 -1.93 -19.47 -18.73
CA HIS A 99 -1.27 -19.94 -19.96
C HIS A 99 -0.40 -21.18 -19.67
N GLY A 100 -0.97 -22.18 -18.99
CA GLY A 100 -0.38 -23.53 -18.96
C GLY A 100 -0.32 -24.11 -20.38
N PRO A 101 0.69 -24.94 -20.72
CA PRO A 101 0.87 -25.48 -22.07
C PRO A 101 -0.41 -26.19 -22.51
N ARG A 102 -0.97 -25.76 -23.66
CA ARG A 102 -2.08 -26.45 -24.30
C ARG A 102 -1.61 -27.86 -24.69
N PRO A 103 -2.25 -28.94 -24.22
CA PRO A 103 -1.98 -30.26 -24.77
C PRO A 103 -2.42 -30.24 -26.24
N VAL A 104 -1.47 -30.60 -27.12
CA VAL A 104 -1.69 -30.88 -28.54
C VAL A 104 -2.20 -32.30 -28.72
#